data_AF-A0A177WL61-F1
#
_entry.id   AF-A0A177WL61-F1
#
_cell.length_a   1.000
_cell.length_b   1.000
_cell.length_c   1.000
_cell.angle_alpha   90.00
_cell.angle_beta   90.00
_cell.angle_gamma   90.00
#
_symmetry.space_group_name_H-M   'P 1'
#
loop_
_entity.id
_entity.type
_entity.pdbx_description
1 polymer ?
#
loop_
_entity_poly.entity_id
_entity_poly.type
_entity_poly.pdbx_seq_one_letter_code
_entity_poly.pdbx_strand_id
1 'polypeptide(L)'
;MNPMKSPALSIDVPSKSARRKDSIQSGSTVTAVRPEILLVSMQTHIAELMVSVRTSAISSWFAPLRSILIICRDITAEAEHYLTMPLAVDTLKRLENTTTNVGTCSKMLMKIAKQFTNTPLTTCSQELFESTTNNLAIAFRALVSALRMTMNGLNHLSGQSESNASGRAISPLIATFDSMSISLPASNTNVLSTSAPTRSSPFLSYAHKNIKAYPHKSSLSNSSNTYEDSESGSVRSTSGSKNTYTSVSAVPPKPSLVHTNRHQIKSARLSVEDVTDRVARAIQDLLNTIRENDADSNTIHSLILVVIGHTNTLVLQTEHIGRIVVVLAEAMGSLRQALVGLCMSLRGLGEKIQFAPYNRDLRQQIANTAYDVAKHAKLLLQELQ
;
A
#
# COMPACT_ATOMS: atom_id res chain seq x y z
N MET A 1 72.08 12.71 27.84
CA MET A 1 70.96 13.19 27.00
C MET A 1 69.71 12.55 27.56
N ASN A 2 68.89 13.34 28.25
CA ASN A 2 67.71 12.85 29.00
C ASN A 2 66.46 12.91 28.11
N PRO A 3 65.63 11.87 28.05
CA PRO A 3 64.36 11.94 27.35
C PRO A 3 63.35 12.78 28.15
N MET A 4 62.75 13.75 27.47
CA MET A 4 61.66 14.59 27.99
C MET A 4 60.45 13.73 28.33
N LYS A 5 59.97 13.89 29.57
CA LYS A 5 58.81 13.21 30.16
C LYS A 5 57.62 14.16 30.05
N SER A 6 56.62 13.81 29.22
CA SER A 6 55.39 14.58 29.09
C SER A 6 54.50 14.43 30.33
N PRO A 7 53.84 15.50 30.82
CA PRO A 7 52.94 15.41 31.97
C PRO A 7 51.58 14.85 31.55
N ALA A 8 51.12 13.81 32.26
CA ALA A 8 49.76 13.30 32.14
C ALA A 8 48.79 14.24 32.88
N LEU A 9 47.83 14.80 32.15
CA LEU A 9 46.66 15.50 32.71
C LEU A 9 45.64 14.45 33.16
N SER A 10 45.58 14.21 34.47
CA SER A 10 44.51 13.44 35.09
C SER A 10 43.25 14.31 35.15
N ILE A 11 42.23 13.96 34.36
CA ILE A 11 40.90 14.56 34.44
C ILE A 11 40.10 13.78 35.48
N ASP A 12 39.88 14.40 36.64
CA ASP A 12 38.94 13.91 37.66
C ASP A 12 37.50 14.12 37.17
N VAL A 13 36.76 13.01 37.04
CA VAL A 13 35.33 13.02 36.71
C VAL A 13 34.54 12.97 38.03
N PRO A 14 33.78 14.02 38.40
CA PRO A 14 32.97 13.96 39.61
C PRO A 14 31.80 12.98 39.44
N SER A 15 31.72 12.08 40.40
CA SER A 15 30.65 11.08 40.57
C SER A 15 29.35 11.73 41.07
N LYS A 16 28.22 11.15 40.61
CA LYS A 16 26.84 11.28 41.13
C LYS A 16 26.12 12.61 40.85
N SER A 17 25.48 12.67 39.68
CA SER A 17 24.26 13.47 39.49
C SER A 17 23.04 12.58 39.75
N ALA A 18 22.28 12.92 40.79
CA ALA A 18 21.00 12.30 41.13
C ALA A 18 19.97 12.63 40.04
N ARG A 19 19.68 11.65 39.18
CA ARG A 19 18.62 11.74 38.17
C ARG A 19 17.27 11.75 38.89
N ARG A 20 16.69 12.95 39.03
CA ARG A 20 15.27 13.15 39.35
C ARG A 20 14.42 12.30 38.42
N LYS A 21 13.53 11.55 39.06
CA LYS A 21 12.55 10.66 38.46
C LYS A 21 11.32 11.52 38.15
N ASP A 22 11.35 12.24 37.03
CA ASP A 22 10.14 12.89 36.51
C ASP A 22 9.29 11.84 35.81
N SER A 23 8.10 11.66 36.36
CA SER A 23 7.10 10.66 36.03
C SER A 23 6.48 10.89 34.66
N ILE A 24 6.72 9.94 33.76
CA ILE A 24 5.71 9.19 32.98
C ILE A 24 4.38 9.94 32.75
N GLN A 25 4.30 10.65 31.61
CA GLN A 25 3.01 10.92 30.95
C GLN A 25 3.08 10.90 29.39
N SER A 26 4.26 10.71 28.79
CA SER A 26 4.42 10.61 27.31
C SER A 26 4.31 9.19 26.73
N GLY A 27 3.82 8.22 27.49
CA GLY A 27 3.76 6.80 27.05
C GLY A 27 2.56 6.43 26.20
N SER A 28 1.43 7.15 26.31
CA SER A 28 0.15 6.78 25.68
C SER A 28 0.09 7.14 24.19
N THR A 29 0.74 8.22 23.76
CA THR A 29 0.73 8.67 22.35
C THR A 29 1.67 7.85 21.46
N VAL A 30 2.78 7.32 21.99
CA VAL A 30 3.77 6.56 21.21
C VAL A 30 3.24 5.17 20.82
N THR A 31 2.39 4.55 21.64
CA THR A 31 1.77 3.26 21.34
C THR A 31 0.66 3.35 20.29
N ALA A 32 -0.10 4.45 20.26
CA ALA A 32 -1.20 4.63 19.30
C ALA A 32 -0.73 4.81 17.83
N VAL A 33 0.49 5.32 17.62
CA VAL A 33 1.04 5.63 16.28
C VAL A 33 1.67 4.40 15.61
N ARG A 34 2.07 3.39 16.38
CA ARG A 34 2.81 2.23 15.88
C ARG A 34 2.05 1.42 14.82
N PRO A 35 0.76 1.08 14.97
CA PRO A 35 0.03 0.32 13.94
C PRO A 35 -0.07 1.05 12.59
N GLU A 36 -0.13 2.38 12.59
CA GLU A 36 -0.15 3.19 11.36
C GLU A 36 1.21 3.18 10.65
N ILE A 37 2.30 3.27 11.40
CA ILE A 37 3.66 3.15 10.84
C ILE A 37 3.84 1.78 10.19
N LEU A 38 3.38 0.71 10.86
CA LEU A 38 3.42 -0.63 10.31
C LEU A 38 2.57 -0.76 9.04
N LEU A 39 1.42 -0.07 8.97
CA LEU A 39 0.58 -0.03 7.77
C LEU A 39 1.30 0.62 6.58
N VAL A 40 1.92 1.78 6.78
CA VAL A 40 2.67 2.49 5.72
C VAL A 40 3.86 1.65 5.26
N SER A 41 4.59 1.04 6.19
CA SER A 41 5.71 0.16 5.89
C SER A 41 5.26 -1.08 5.10
N MET A 42 4.17 -1.72 5.53
CA MET A 42 3.57 -2.87 4.84
C MET A 42 3.17 -2.52 3.40
N GLN A 43 2.52 -1.38 3.17
CA GLN A 43 2.14 -0.92 1.84
C GLN A 43 3.36 -0.70 0.93
N THR A 44 4.43 -0.14 1.49
CA THR A 44 5.70 0.06 0.78
C THR A 44 6.30 -1.26 0.33
N HIS A 45 6.44 -2.24 1.23
CA HIS A 45 6.97 -3.53 0.86
C HIS A 45 6.07 -4.32 -0.08
N ILE A 46 4.75 -4.18 0.02
CA ILE A 46 3.82 -4.76 -0.95
C ILE A 46 4.07 -4.17 -2.35
N ALA A 47 4.20 -2.85 -2.47
CA ALA A 47 4.48 -2.22 -3.75
C ALA A 47 5.79 -2.73 -4.37
N GLU A 48 6.85 -2.80 -3.58
CA GLU A 48 8.15 -3.34 -4.01
C GLU A 48 8.06 -4.81 -4.43
N LEU A 49 7.38 -5.63 -3.62
CA LEU A 49 7.16 -7.04 -3.92
C LEU A 49 6.45 -7.20 -5.26
N MET A 50 5.40 -6.40 -5.50
CA MET A 50 4.62 -6.43 -6.74
C MET A 50 5.45 -6.00 -7.95
N VAL A 51 6.31 -4.99 -7.80
CA VAL A 51 7.26 -4.58 -8.85
C VAL A 51 8.22 -5.73 -9.17
N SER A 52 8.86 -6.33 -8.15
CA SER A 52 9.79 -7.45 -8.33
C SER A 52 9.15 -8.67 -9.00
N VAL A 53 7.89 -8.97 -8.65
CA VAL A 53 7.11 -10.06 -9.26
C VAL A 53 6.84 -9.77 -10.73
N ARG A 54 6.37 -8.56 -11.06
CA ARG A 54 6.07 -8.14 -12.43
C ARG A 54 7.31 -8.12 -13.31
N THR A 55 8.48 -7.75 -12.77
CA THR A 55 9.74 -7.76 -13.51
C THR A 55 10.42 -9.14 -13.51
N SER A 56 9.78 -10.19 -13.01
CA SER A 56 10.33 -11.55 -12.93
C SER A 56 11.68 -11.64 -12.20
N ALA A 57 11.96 -10.69 -11.30
CA ALA A 57 13.25 -10.56 -10.63
C ALA A 57 13.26 -11.36 -9.31
N ILE A 58 13.35 -12.69 -9.43
CA ILE A 58 13.24 -13.66 -8.31
C ILE A 58 14.27 -13.40 -7.19
N SER A 59 15.43 -12.82 -7.44
CA SER A 59 16.34 -12.50 -6.32
C SER A 59 15.83 -11.32 -5.47
N SER A 60 15.13 -10.36 -6.11
CA SER A 60 14.77 -9.07 -5.51
C SER A 60 13.52 -9.10 -4.64
N TRP A 61 12.59 -10.04 -4.86
CA TRP A 61 11.33 -10.12 -4.09
C TRP A 61 11.47 -10.70 -2.67
N PHE A 62 12.60 -11.36 -2.34
CA PHE A 62 12.75 -12.04 -1.04
C PHE A 62 12.86 -11.04 0.11
N ALA A 63 13.54 -9.92 -0.11
CA ALA A 63 13.69 -8.85 0.87
C ALA A 63 12.33 -8.21 1.25
N PRO A 64 11.50 -7.71 0.30
CA PRO A 64 10.20 -7.17 0.64
C PRO A 64 9.24 -8.25 1.20
N LEU A 65 9.27 -9.49 0.67
CA LEU A 65 8.48 -10.59 1.22
C LEU A 65 8.83 -10.88 2.69
N ARG A 66 10.13 -10.95 3.03
CA ARG A 66 10.57 -11.17 4.42
C ARG A 66 10.11 -10.03 5.32
N SER A 67 10.21 -8.79 4.86
CA SER A 67 9.80 -7.60 5.62
C SER A 67 8.29 -7.61 5.89
N ILE A 68 7.48 -7.92 4.88
CA ILE A 68 6.03 -8.13 5.01
C ILE A 68 5.71 -9.17 6.09
N LEU A 69 6.40 -10.30 6.09
CA LEU A 69 6.11 -11.39 7.04
C LEU A 69 6.51 -11.03 8.48
N ILE A 70 7.61 -10.29 8.66
CA ILE A 70 8.01 -9.76 9.96
C ILE A 70 6.95 -8.78 10.46
N ILE A 71 6.52 -7.83 9.62
CA ILE A 71 5.48 -6.86 9.98
C ILE A 71 4.17 -7.56 10.36
N CYS A 72 3.75 -8.57 9.57
CA CYS A 72 2.57 -9.38 9.88
C CYS A 72 2.69 -10.06 11.25
N ARG A 73 3.84 -10.69 11.53
CA ARG A 73 4.08 -11.35 12.82
C ARG A 73 4.05 -10.37 13.99
N ASP A 74 4.69 -9.21 13.82
CA ASP A 74 4.82 -8.22 14.87
C ASP A 74 3.46 -7.58 15.20
N ILE A 75 2.64 -7.26 14.19
CA ILE A 75 1.28 -6.73 14.44
C ILE A 75 0.32 -7.79 15.01
N THR A 76 0.47 -9.07 14.62
CA THR A 76 -0.36 -10.14 15.20
C THR A 76 0.00 -10.39 16.66
N ALA A 77 1.29 -10.35 17.01
CA ALA A 77 1.73 -10.47 18.41
C ALA A 77 1.22 -9.29 19.26
N GLU A 78 1.20 -8.08 18.68
CA GLU A 78 0.59 -6.90 19.32
C GLU A 78 -0.92 -7.08 19.50
N ALA A 79 -1.64 -7.60 18.49
CA ALA A 79 -3.07 -7.89 18.61
C ALA A 79 -3.37 -8.97 19.66
N GLU A 80 -2.57 -10.03 19.74
CA GLU A 80 -2.69 -11.09 20.74
C GLU A 80 -2.53 -10.55 22.17
N HIS A 81 -1.63 -9.57 22.38
CA HIS A 81 -1.52 -8.90 23.66
C HIS A 81 -2.83 -8.21 24.07
N TYR A 82 -3.47 -7.48 23.15
CA TYR A 82 -4.75 -6.81 23.42
C TYR A 82 -5.92 -7.78 23.62
N LEU A 83 -5.89 -8.99 23.05
CA LEU A 83 -6.92 -10.01 23.30
C LEU A 83 -7.01 -10.44 24.77
N THR A 84 -5.96 -10.21 25.57
CA THR A 84 -5.96 -10.50 27.01
C THR A 84 -6.56 -9.38 27.87
N MET A 85 -6.87 -8.23 27.27
CA MET A 85 -7.43 -7.07 27.97
C MET A 85 -8.97 -7.13 28.05
N PRO A 86 -9.59 -6.49 29.06
CA PRO A 86 -11.05 -6.40 29.13
C PRO A 86 -11.59 -5.46 28.05
N LEU A 87 -12.09 -6.04 26.96
CA LEU A 87 -12.63 -5.34 25.80
C LEU A 87 -14.13 -5.63 25.63
N ALA A 88 -14.84 -4.73 24.95
CA ALA A 88 -16.20 -4.99 24.52
C ALA A 88 -16.24 -6.23 23.59
N VAL A 89 -17.26 -7.08 23.75
CA VAL A 89 -17.38 -8.38 23.05
C VAL A 89 -17.26 -8.22 21.52
N ASP A 90 -17.89 -7.20 20.94
CA ASP A 90 -17.82 -6.94 19.50
C ASP A 90 -16.42 -6.54 19.03
N THR A 91 -15.69 -5.77 19.85
CA THR A 91 -14.31 -5.35 19.54
C THR A 91 -13.36 -6.54 19.65
N LEU A 92 -13.52 -7.38 20.68
CA LEU A 92 -12.76 -8.61 20.88
C LEU A 92 -12.94 -9.56 19.68
N LYS A 93 -14.20 -9.85 19.31
CA LYS A 93 -14.52 -10.73 18.18
C LYS A 93 -13.96 -10.19 16.86
N ARG A 94 -14.05 -8.88 16.62
CA ARG A 94 -13.49 -8.25 15.42
C ARG A 94 -11.98 -8.37 15.40
N LEU A 95 -11.30 -8.07 16.51
CA LEU A 95 -9.85 -8.16 16.63
C LEU A 95 -9.37 -9.58 16.35
N GLU A 96 -9.95 -10.58 17.02
CA GLU A 96 -9.63 -12.01 16.83
C GLU A 96 -9.79 -12.44 15.37
N ASN A 97 -10.91 -12.08 14.74
CA ASN A 97 -11.19 -12.47 13.35
C ASN A 97 -10.19 -11.81 12.38
N THR A 98 -9.85 -10.53 12.57
CA THR A 98 -8.85 -9.85 11.75
C THR A 98 -7.43 -10.39 11.95
N THR A 99 -7.06 -10.77 13.17
CA THR A 99 -5.76 -11.39 13.48
C THR A 99 -5.63 -12.74 12.78
N THR A 100 -6.65 -13.60 12.88
CA THR A 100 -6.68 -14.89 12.18
C THR A 100 -6.63 -14.73 10.65
N ASN A 101 -7.31 -13.72 10.11
CA ASN A 101 -7.28 -13.44 8.67
C ASN A 101 -5.88 -13.01 8.20
N VAL A 102 -5.19 -12.11 8.91
CA VAL A 102 -3.80 -11.73 8.59
C VAL A 102 -2.86 -12.94 8.68
N GLY A 103 -3.01 -13.77 9.71
CA GLY A 103 -2.25 -15.01 9.86
C GLY A 103 -2.47 -15.99 8.72
N THR A 104 -3.70 -16.08 8.20
CA THR A 104 -4.04 -16.95 7.07
C THR A 104 -3.48 -16.40 5.74
N CYS A 105 -3.69 -15.11 5.46
CA CYS A 105 -3.19 -14.47 4.25
C CYS A 105 -1.66 -14.49 4.17
N SER A 106 -0.95 -14.28 5.27
CA SER A 106 0.53 -14.32 5.30
C SER A 106 1.08 -15.73 5.03
N LYS A 107 0.46 -16.78 5.60
CA LYS A 107 0.79 -18.19 5.29
C LYS A 107 0.52 -18.52 3.83
N MET A 108 -0.59 -18.03 3.27
CA MET A 108 -0.95 -18.24 1.86
C MET A 108 0.04 -17.55 0.92
N LEU A 109 0.42 -16.30 1.22
CA LEU A 109 1.43 -15.56 0.46
C LEU A 109 2.78 -16.31 0.45
N MET A 110 3.22 -16.82 1.61
CA MET A 110 4.43 -17.63 1.70
C MET A 110 4.33 -18.92 0.87
N LYS A 111 3.18 -19.61 0.92
CA LYS A 111 2.96 -20.83 0.13
C LYS A 111 3.04 -20.55 -1.37
N ILE A 112 2.41 -19.46 -1.83
CA ILE A 112 2.43 -19.06 -3.23
C ILE A 112 3.84 -18.61 -3.64
N ALA A 113 4.54 -17.84 -2.81
CA ALA A 113 5.93 -17.46 -3.07
C ALA A 113 6.84 -18.69 -3.26
N LYS A 114 6.69 -19.72 -2.43
CA LYS A 114 7.41 -21.00 -2.60
C LYS A 114 7.03 -21.75 -3.87
N GLN A 115 5.77 -21.71 -4.29
CA GLN A 115 5.36 -22.33 -5.55
C GLN A 115 5.98 -21.58 -6.73
N PHE A 116 6.04 -20.26 -6.62
CA PHE A 116 6.46 -19.35 -7.66
C PHE A 116 7.99 -19.33 -7.84
N THR A 117 8.79 -19.67 -6.81
CA THR A 117 10.23 -19.97 -6.99
C THR A 117 10.52 -21.27 -7.74
N ASN A 118 9.59 -22.24 -7.71
CA ASN A 118 9.81 -23.60 -8.22
C ASN A 118 9.14 -23.88 -9.57
N THR A 119 8.31 -22.97 -10.06
CA THR A 119 7.51 -23.14 -11.28
C THR A 119 7.91 -22.09 -12.30
N PRO A 120 8.03 -22.41 -13.60
CA PRO A 120 8.25 -21.39 -14.62
C PRO A 120 7.15 -20.33 -14.55
N LEU A 121 7.54 -19.05 -14.64
CA LEU A 121 6.60 -17.93 -14.51
C LEU A 121 5.53 -18.01 -15.60
N THR A 122 4.29 -18.20 -15.16
CA THR A 122 3.09 -18.10 -16.00
C THR A 122 2.28 -16.88 -15.59
N THR A 123 1.57 -16.27 -16.52
CA THR A 123 0.64 -15.14 -16.24
C THR A 123 -0.37 -15.49 -15.15
N CYS A 124 -0.89 -16.73 -15.15
CA CYS A 124 -1.80 -17.24 -14.12
C CYS A 124 -1.15 -17.25 -12.72
N SER A 125 0.12 -17.66 -12.61
CA SER A 125 0.83 -17.61 -11.32
C SER A 125 0.99 -16.18 -10.82
N GLN A 126 1.29 -15.24 -11.71
CA GLN A 126 1.42 -13.81 -11.38
C GLN A 126 0.12 -13.26 -10.81
N GLU A 127 -1.00 -13.45 -11.50
CA GLU A 127 -2.33 -13.00 -11.03
C GLU A 127 -2.69 -13.55 -9.66
N LEU A 128 -2.38 -14.83 -9.40
CA LEU A 128 -2.61 -15.46 -8.09
C LEU A 128 -1.77 -14.79 -7.00
N PHE A 129 -0.52 -14.44 -7.31
CA PHE A 129 0.38 -13.73 -6.40
C PHE A 129 -0.14 -12.31 -6.11
N GLU A 130 -0.55 -11.58 -7.14
CA GLU A 130 -1.12 -10.23 -7.02
C GLU A 130 -2.39 -10.24 -6.16
N SER A 131 -3.31 -11.17 -6.44
CA SER A 131 -4.55 -11.36 -5.70
C SER A 131 -4.30 -11.67 -4.22
N THR A 132 -3.36 -12.57 -3.93
CA THR A 132 -3.02 -12.95 -2.55
C THR A 132 -2.39 -11.79 -1.78
N THR A 133 -1.52 -11.03 -2.44
CA THR A 133 -0.88 -9.85 -1.84
C THR A 133 -1.92 -8.76 -1.55
N ASN A 134 -2.87 -8.54 -2.44
CA ASN A 134 -4.00 -7.63 -2.23
C ASN A 134 -4.89 -8.07 -1.06
N ASN A 135 -5.23 -9.35 -0.97
CA ASN A 135 -6.00 -9.90 0.15
C ASN A 135 -5.29 -9.69 1.48
N LEU A 136 -3.96 -9.88 1.51
CA LEU A 136 -3.16 -9.58 2.70
C LEU A 136 -3.21 -8.08 3.05
N ALA A 137 -3.11 -7.18 2.06
CA ALA A 137 -3.20 -5.75 2.29
C ALA A 137 -4.55 -5.32 2.89
N ILE A 138 -5.64 -5.95 2.44
CA ILE A 138 -7.00 -5.70 2.95
C ILE A 138 -7.12 -6.22 4.39
N ALA A 139 -6.70 -7.47 4.64
CA ALA A 139 -6.71 -8.06 5.97
C ALA A 139 -5.88 -7.24 6.97
N PHE A 140 -4.71 -6.77 6.55
CA PHE A 140 -3.81 -5.95 7.37
C PHE A 140 -4.45 -4.61 7.73
N ARG A 141 -5.06 -3.91 6.76
CA ARG A 141 -5.83 -2.68 7.03
C ARG A 141 -6.98 -2.89 8.01
N ALA A 142 -7.70 -4.01 7.87
CA ALA A 142 -8.77 -4.36 8.79
C ALA A 142 -8.26 -4.58 10.23
N LEU A 143 -7.11 -5.23 10.39
CA LEU A 143 -6.46 -5.44 11.69
C LEU A 143 -5.99 -4.12 12.32
N VAL A 144 -5.33 -3.24 11.56
CA VAL A 144 -4.93 -1.90 12.05
C VAL A 144 -6.15 -1.10 12.51
N SER A 145 -7.24 -1.15 11.74
CA SER A 145 -8.50 -0.51 12.14
C SER A 145 -9.08 -1.11 13.43
N ALA A 146 -9.00 -2.43 13.63
CA ALA A 146 -9.47 -3.09 14.84
C ALA A 146 -8.62 -2.70 16.05
N LEU A 147 -7.29 -2.71 15.92
CA LEU A 147 -6.35 -2.23 16.94
C LEU A 147 -6.63 -0.77 17.34
N ARG A 148 -6.91 0.10 16.36
CA ARG A 148 -7.26 1.49 16.62
C ARG A 148 -8.54 1.62 17.46
N MET A 149 -9.57 0.84 17.14
CA MET A 149 -10.80 0.80 17.94
C MET A 149 -10.55 0.31 19.37
N THR A 150 -9.71 -0.73 19.52
CA THR A 150 -9.31 -1.27 20.81
C THR A 150 -8.58 -0.24 21.67
N MET A 151 -7.58 0.45 21.12
CA MET A 151 -6.83 1.48 21.84
C MET A 151 -7.71 2.66 22.26
N ASN A 152 -8.62 3.10 21.38
CA ASN A 152 -9.57 4.16 21.70
C ASN A 152 -10.56 3.73 22.80
N GLY A 153 -11.05 2.49 22.75
CA GLY A 153 -11.94 1.93 23.77
C GLY A 153 -11.30 1.86 25.16
N LEU A 154 -10.02 1.49 25.24
CA LEU A 154 -9.26 1.45 26.50
C LEU A 154 -9.09 2.85 27.12
N ASN A 155 -8.84 3.87 26.30
CA ASN A 155 -8.70 5.25 26.77
C ASN A 155 -10.00 5.78 27.40
N HIS A 156 -11.17 5.40 26.88
CA HIS A 156 -12.46 5.79 27.46
C HIS A 156 -12.72 5.14 28.83
N LEU A 157 -12.31 3.89 29.03
CA LEU A 157 -12.43 3.21 30.33
C LEU A 157 -11.49 3.83 31.38
N SER A 158 -10.29 4.24 30.99
CA SER A 158 -9.35 4.91 31.90
C SER A 158 -9.86 6.28 32.35
N GLY A 159 -10.46 7.07 31.44
CA GLY A 159 -10.96 8.41 31.76
C GLY A 159 -12.20 8.44 32.67
N GLN A 160 -13.06 7.42 32.61
CA GLN A 160 -14.23 7.34 33.50
C GLN A 160 -13.85 7.06 34.95
N SER A 161 -12.77 6.29 35.19
CA SER A 161 -12.30 5.95 36.54
C SER A 161 -11.84 7.18 37.34
N GLU A 162 -11.21 8.15 36.69
CA GLU A 162 -10.73 9.38 37.35
C GLU A 162 -11.85 10.41 37.59
N SER A 163 -12.89 10.45 36.74
CA SER A 163 -14.00 11.39 36.88
C SER A 163 -14.92 11.11 38.08
N ASN A 164 -14.93 9.88 38.60
CA ASN A 164 -15.74 9.50 39.75
C ASN A 164 -15.03 9.73 41.11
N ALA A 165 -13.77 10.16 41.12
CA ALA A 165 -13.02 10.43 42.35
C ALA A 165 -13.11 11.89 42.84
N SER A 166 -13.74 12.79 42.08
CA SER A 166 -13.91 14.21 42.46
C SER A 166 -15.37 14.64 42.28
N GLY A 167 -16.22 14.33 43.27
CA GLY A 167 -17.57 14.88 43.26
C GLY A 167 -18.60 14.18 44.15
N ARG A 168 -18.64 14.62 45.42
CA ARG A 168 -19.81 14.67 46.32
C ARG A 168 -20.51 13.36 46.71
N ALA A 169 -20.42 13.09 48.01
CA ALA A 169 -21.41 12.35 48.78
C ALA A 169 -22.82 12.92 48.56
N ILE A 170 -23.72 12.16 47.93
CA ILE A 170 -25.18 12.23 48.11
C ILE A 170 -25.75 10.80 48.01
N SER A 171 -26.65 10.51 48.94
CA SER A 171 -27.30 9.26 49.38
C SER A 171 -27.88 8.28 48.35
N PRO A 172 -28.12 7.01 48.76
CA PRO A 172 -28.74 5.99 47.91
C PRO A 172 -30.26 6.11 47.92
N LEU A 173 -30.89 5.96 46.76
CA LEU A 173 -32.33 5.72 46.67
C LEU A 173 -32.64 4.72 45.57
N ILE A 174 -33.47 3.76 45.97
CA ILE A 174 -33.93 2.55 45.30
C ILE A 174 -34.90 2.88 44.16
N ALA A 175 -34.77 2.20 43.01
CA ALA A 175 -35.84 1.77 42.08
C ALA A 175 -35.15 1.06 40.88
N THR A 176 -35.15 -0.26 40.67
CA THR A 176 -36.20 -1.23 40.28
C THR A 176 -36.88 -0.98 38.92
N PHE A 177 -36.76 -1.99 38.03
CA PHE A 177 -37.48 -2.26 36.74
C PHE A 177 -37.23 -1.25 35.59
N ASP A 178 -37.24 -1.59 34.30
CA ASP A 178 -37.74 -2.77 33.59
C ASP A 178 -37.02 -2.99 32.25
N SER A 179 -37.17 -4.21 31.75
CA SER A 179 -36.67 -4.79 30.51
C SER A 179 -37.43 -4.27 29.29
N MET A 180 -36.74 -3.79 28.24
CA MET A 180 -37.28 -3.78 26.88
C MET A 180 -36.19 -4.11 25.86
N SER A 181 -36.25 -5.36 25.41
CA SER A 181 -35.56 -5.94 24.26
C SER A 181 -36.04 -5.29 22.96
N ILE A 182 -35.15 -4.58 22.26
CA ILE A 182 -35.34 -4.14 20.88
C ILE A 182 -34.54 -5.09 19.98
N SER A 183 -35.27 -5.92 19.25
CA SER A 183 -34.77 -6.78 18.17
C SER A 183 -34.57 -5.95 16.90
N LEU A 184 -33.37 -6.06 16.30
CA LEU A 184 -33.06 -5.57 14.95
C LEU A 184 -32.50 -6.72 14.10
N PRO A 185 -32.79 -6.73 12.79
CA PRO A 185 -32.75 -7.93 11.97
C PRO A 185 -31.34 -8.32 11.51
N ALA A 186 -31.12 -9.64 11.46
CA ALA A 186 -29.91 -10.30 11.00
C ALA A 186 -29.59 -9.95 9.54
N SER A 187 -28.35 -9.52 9.30
CA SER A 187 -27.78 -9.42 7.95
C SER A 187 -27.23 -10.78 7.52
N ASN A 188 -27.83 -11.34 6.48
CA ASN A 188 -27.40 -12.58 5.82
C ASN A 188 -26.02 -12.41 5.17
N THR A 189 -25.01 -13.08 5.72
CA THR A 189 -23.76 -13.37 5.01
C THR A 189 -23.79 -14.81 4.51
N ASN A 190 -23.98 -14.98 3.20
CA ASN A 190 -23.85 -16.27 2.51
C ASN A 190 -22.40 -16.77 2.64
N VAL A 191 -22.22 -17.88 3.35
CA VAL A 191 -20.96 -18.62 3.44
C VAL A 191 -20.90 -19.57 2.26
N LEU A 192 -20.00 -19.29 1.30
CA LEU A 192 -19.73 -20.17 0.17
C LEU A 192 -18.77 -21.27 0.63
N SER A 193 -19.33 -22.43 1.00
CA SER A 193 -18.59 -23.66 1.33
C SER A 193 -18.02 -24.28 0.06
N THR A 194 -16.69 -24.26 -0.12
CA THR A 194 -16.01 -25.05 -1.16
C THR A 194 -15.51 -26.36 -0.57
N SER A 195 -16.22 -27.45 -0.87
CA SER A 195 -15.79 -28.82 -0.66
C SER A 195 -14.56 -29.15 -1.52
N ALA A 196 -13.57 -29.79 -0.91
CA ALA A 196 -12.41 -30.36 -1.58
C ALA A 196 -12.78 -31.61 -2.41
N PRO A 197 -12.14 -31.86 -3.55
CA PRO A 197 -12.10 -33.19 -4.13
C PRO A 197 -10.76 -33.88 -3.87
N THR A 198 -10.90 -35.12 -3.42
CA THR A 198 -9.90 -36.15 -3.21
C THR A 198 -9.19 -36.57 -4.49
N ARG A 199 -7.94 -36.96 -4.25
CA ARG A 199 -6.90 -37.50 -5.12
C ARG A 199 -7.31 -38.78 -5.85
N SER A 200 -7.07 -38.85 -7.16
CA SER A 200 -6.68 -40.10 -7.83
C SER A 200 -5.90 -39.79 -9.12
N SER A 201 -4.67 -40.27 -9.15
CA SER A 201 -3.82 -40.42 -10.35
C SER A 201 -4.14 -41.77 -11.02
N PRO A 202 -3.84 -41.91 -12.33
CA PRO A 202 -2.63 -42.68 -12.65
C PRO A 202 -1.79 -42.12 -13.81
N PHE A 203 -0.48 -42.25 -13.63
CA PHE A 203 0.47 -42.87 -14.57
C PHE A 203 0.18 -42.76 -16.07
N LEU A 204 1.02 -42.03 -16.81
CA LEU A 204 1.52 -42.44 -18.12
C LEU A 204 2.88 -41.79 -18.39
N SER A 205 3.90 -42.64 -18.51
CA SER A 205 5.23 -42.31 -18.99
C SER A 205 5.21 -42.18 -20.52
N TYR A 206 5.80 -41.12 -21.09
CA TYR A 206 6.31 -41.18 -22.46
C TYR A 206 7.55 -40.30 -22.67
N ALA A 207 8.66 -41.02 -22.83
CA ALA A 207 9.74 -40.85 -23.80
C ALA A 207 10.15 -39.45 -24.33
N HIS A 208 11.43 -39.17 -24.10
CA HIS A 208 12.36 -38.39 -24.92
C HIS A 208 11.96 -38.21 -26.40
N LYS A 209 11.99 -36.96 -26.88
CA LYS A 209 12.41 -36.65 -28.26
C LYS A 209 13.08 -35.27 -28.33
N ASN A 210 14.34 -35.30 -28.75
CA ASN A 210 15.16 -34.19 -29.21
C ASN A 210 14.42 -33.35 -30.27
N ILE A 211 14.37 -32.03 -30.12
CA ILE A 211 14.11 -31.11 -31.23
C ILE A 211 15.18 -30.01 -31.23
N LYS A 212 15.89 -29.99 -32.36
CA LYS A 212 16.97 -29.07 -32.75
C LYS A 212 16.46 -27.63 -32.87
N ALA A 213 17.33 -26.71 -32.47
CA ALA A 213 17.22 -25.28 -32.72
C ALA A 213 17.33 -24.94 -34.22
N TYR A 214 16.54 -23.96 -34.65
CA TYR A 214 16.76 -23.16 -35.87
C TYR A 214 16.57 -21.68 -35.54
N PRO A 215 17.42 -20.77 -36.07
CA PRO A 215 17.31 -19.34 -35.82
C PRO A 215 16.42 -18.66 -36.87
N HIS A 216 15.50 -17.80 -36.43
CA HIS A 216 14.81 -16.87 -37.32
C HIS A 216 15.57 -15.55 -37.41
N LYS A 217 16.10 -15.28 -38.61
CA LYS A 217 16.34 -13.93 -39.12
C LYS A 217 15.00 -13.37 -39.62
N SER A 218 14.68 -12.12 -39.32
CA SER A 218 13.81 -11.32 -40.17
C SER A 218 14.35 -9.89 -40.25
N SER A 219 14.53 -9.50 -41.51
CA SER A 219 15.06 -8.26 -42.03
C SER A 219 14.02 -7.15 -42.06
N LEU A 220 14.54 -5.92 -42.10
CA LEU A 220 13.86 -4.70 -42.46
C LEU A 220 13.10 -4.82 -43.80
N SER A 221 11.96 -4.11 -43.90
CA SER A 221 11.64 -3.33 -45.10
C SER A 221 10.74 -2.14 -44.77
N ASN A 222 11.26 -0.95 -45.10
CA ASN A 222 10.55 0.31 -45.27
C ASN A 222 9.44 0.17 -46.31
N SER A 223 8.34 0.90 -46.14
CA SER A 223 7.62 1.51 -47.27
C SER A 223 6.80 2.71 -46.79
N SER A 224 7.27 3.88 -47.18
CA SER A 224 6.51 5.13 -47.26
C SER A 224 5.61 5.10 -48.51
N ASN A 225 4.41 5.69 -48.43
CA ASN A 225 3.89 6.71 -49.35
C ASN A 225 2.44 7.09 -48.95
N THR A 226 2.13 8.33 -48.56
CA THR A 226 1.75 9.53 -49.35
C THR A 226 0.40 9.47 -50.07
N TYR A 227 -0.52 10.35 -49.60
CA TYR A 227 -1.55 11.16 -50.27
C TYR A 227 -2.28 10.63 -51.52
N GLU A 228 -3.62 10.66 -51.51
CA GLU A 228 -4.39 11.70 -52.23
C GLU A 228 -5.88 11.74 -51.84
N ASP A 229 -6.40 12.98 -51.85
CA ASP A 229 -7.79 13.40 -51.78
C ASP A 229 -8.63 12.89 -52.97
N SER A 230 -9.95 12.79 -52.80
CA SER A 230 -10.93 13.49 -53.67
C SER A 230 -12.37 13.13 -53.33
N GLU A 231 -13.20 14.17 -53.39
CA GLU A 231 -14.61 14.23 -53.07
C GLU A 231 -15.55 13.70 -54.19
N SER A 232 -16.83 13.58 -53.80
CA SER A 232 -18.02 14.05 -54.54
C SER A 232 -18.77 13.17 -55.55
N GLY A 233 -20.06 12.94 -55.19
CA GLY A 233 -21.22 12.88 -56.10
C GLY A 233 -21.56 11.50 -56.67
N SER A 234 -22.80 11.15 -57.06
CA SER A 234 -24.14 11.74 -56.99
C SER A 234 -25.09 10.72 -57.63
N VAL A 235 -26.24 10.46 -56.99
CA VAL A 235 -27.57 10.08 -57.54
C VAL A 235 -27.68 9.01 -58.65
N ARG A 236 -28.37 7.89 -58.38
CA ARG A 236 -29.62 7.49 -59.09
C ARG A 236 -30.36 6.31 -58.45
N SER A 237 -31.68 6.45 -58.38
CA SER A 237 -32.68 5.52 -57.84
C SER A 237 -32.97 4.33 -58.76
N THR A 238 -33.32 3.19 -58.17
CA THR A 238 -34.23 2.22 -58.80
C THR A 238 -35.12 1.54 -57.77
N SER A 239 -36.41 1.55 -58.12
CA SER A 239 -37.57 1.00 -57.44
C SER A 239 -37.50 -0.52 -57.22
N GLY A 240 -38.08 -1.01 -56.13
CA GLY A 240 -38.47 -2.41 -56.08
C GLY A 240 -38.89 -2.94 -54.72
N SER A 241 -40.19 -3.20 -54.61
CA SER A 241 -40.78 -4.26 -53.79
C SER A 241 -41.18 -3.96 -52.35
N LYS A 242 -42.49 -4.10 -52.17
CA LYS A 242 -43.25 -4.18 -50.93
C LYS A 242 -42.67 -5.26 -50.03
N ASN A 243 -42.49 -4.94 -48.75
CA ASN A 243 -42.73 -5.88 -47.67
C ASN A 243 -43.11 -5.12 -46.40
N THR A 244 -44.36 -5.33 -46.00
CA THR A 244 -44.92 -4.95 -44.72
C THR A 244 -44.25 -5.78 -43.64
N TYR A 245 -43.28 -5.19 -42.95
CA TYR A 245 -42.90 -5.59 -41.60
C TYR A 245 -43.08 -4.38 -40.71
N THR A 246 -43.91 -4.55 -39.69
CA THR A 246 -44.05 -3.68 -38.53
C THR A 246 -42.68 -3.51 -37.86
N SER A 247 -41.94 -2.55 -38.37
CA SER A 247 -40.73 -1.99 -37.75
C SER A 247 -41.16 -1.26 -36.50
N VAL A 248 -41.09 -1.94 -35.35
CA VAL A 248 -40.85 -1.26 -34.09
C VAL A 248 -39.49 -0.59 -34.29
N SER A 249 -39.51 0.73 -34.45
CA SER A 249 -38.32 1.56 -34.45
C SER A 249 -37.64 1.40 -33.09
N ALA A 250 -36.80 0.37 -32.98
CA ALA A 250 -35.78 0.28 -31.96
C ALA A 250 -34.78 1.38 -32.30
N VAL A 251 -35.07 2.59 -31.82
CA VAL A 251 -34.08 3.67 -31.70
C VAL A 251 -32.88 3.02 -31.03
N PRO A 252 -31.70 2.95 -31.69
CA PRO A 252 -30.51 2.42 -31.03
C PRO A 252 -30.31 3.26 -29.78
N PRO A 253 -30.18 2.65 -28.57
CA PRO A 253 -29.99 3.43 -27.37
C PRO A 253 -28.78 4.33 -27.58
N LYS A 254 -29.03 5.64 -27.58
CA LYS A 254 -27.99 6.68 -27.58
C LYS A 254 -26.93 6.29 -26.53
N PRO A 255 -25.64 6.43 -26.83
CA PRO A 255 -24.56 5.96 -25.98
C PRO A 255 -24.55 6.73 -24.65
N SER A 256 -25.26 6.21 -23.65
CA SER A 256 -25.18 6.70 -22.26
C SER A 256 -23.84 6.34 -21.60
N LEU A 257 -23.04 5.48 -22.23
CA LEU A 257 -21.71 5.06 -21.74
C LEU A 257 -20.67 6.18 -21.69
N VAL A 258 -20.85 7.26 -22.46
CA VAL A 258 -19.88 8.36 -22.53
C VAL A 258 -20.03 9.33 -21.35
N HIS A 259 -21.24 9.50 -20.81
CA HIS A 259 -21.49 10.46 -19.73
C HIS A 259 -21.02 9.97 -18.36
N THR A 260 -21.13 8.66 -18.09
CA THR A 260 -20.66 8.05 -16.84
C THR A 260 -19.14 8.18 -16.69
N ASN A 261 -18.41 8.14 -17.81
CA ASN A 261 -16.95 8.21 -17.83
C ASN A 261 -16.43 9.62 -17.45
N ARG A 262 -17.14 10.69 -17.84
CA ARG A 262 -16.69 12.08 -17.57
C ARG A 262 -16.68 12.41 -16.07
N HIS A 263 -17.69 11.99 -15.32
CA HIS A 263 -17.74 12.21 -13.87
C HIS A 263 -16.72 11.37 -13.12
N GLN A 264 -16.51 10.12 -13.52
CA GLN A 264 -15.50 9.24 -12.94
C GLN A 264 -14.09 9.78 -13.18
N ILE A 265 -13.79 10.27 -14.39
CA ILE A 265 -12.50 10.89 -14.71
C ILE A 265 -12.31 12.17 -13.90
N LYS A 266 -13.33 13.04 -13.79
CA LYS A 266 -13.23 14.26 -12.97
C LYS A 266 -12.98 13.95 -11.49
N SER A 267 -13.67 12.95 -10.94
CA SER A 267 -13.45 12.50 -9.56
C SER A 267 -12.05 11.91 -9.37
N ALA A 268 -11.56 11.14 -10.34
CA ALA A 268 -10.24 10.54 -10.27
C ALA A 268 -9.12 11.59 -10.39
N ARG A 269 -9.31 12.62 -11.22
CA ARG A 269 -8.41 13.79 -11.30
C ARG A 269 -8.28 14.50 -9.94
N LEU A 270 -9.41 14.83 -9.30
CA LEU A 270 -9.41 15.45 -7.96
C LEU A 270 -8.73 14.57 -6.91
N SER A 271 -8.92 13.25 -6.99
CA SER A 271 -8.23 12.30 -6.10
C SER A 271 -6.71 12.33 -6.29
N VAL A 272 -6.24 12.38 -7.54
CA VAL A 272 -4.80 12.43 -7.85
C VAL A 272 -4.19 13.76 -7.42
N GLU A 273 -4.91 14.86 -7.59
CA GLU A 273 -4.49 16.18 -7.08
C GLU A 273 -4.29 16.16 -5.56
N ASP A 274 -5.26 15.65 -4.80
CA ASP A 274 -5.17 15.50 -3.33
C ASP A 274 -3.99 14.61 -2.89
N VAL A 275 -3.72 13.51 -3.60
CA VAL A 275 -2.52 12.69 -3.31
C VAL A 275 -1.23 13.44 -3.65
N THR A 276 -1.20 14.18 -4.75
CA THR A 276 -0.02 14.96 -5.16
C THR A 276 0.30 16.04 -4.13
N ASP A 277 -0.72 16.71 -3.58
CA ASP A 277 -0.55 17.68 -2.49
C ASP A 277 -0.04 17.05 -1.20
N ARG A 278 -0.45 15.80 -0.89
CA ARG A 278 0.13 15.05 0.23
C ARG A 278 1.60 14.70 0.00
N VAL A 279 1.97 14.31 -1.22
CA VAL A 279 3.38 14.07 -1.60
C VAL A 279 4.20 15.35 -1.43
N ALA A 280 3.70 16.49 -1.93
CA ALA A 280 4.40 17.77 -1.83
C ALA A 280 4.63 18.19 -0.37
N ARG A 281 3.60 18.06 0.48
CA ARG A 281 3.71 18.34 1.93
C ARG A 281 4.72 17.43 2.62
N ALA A 282 4.65 16.12 2.39
CA ALA A 282 5.60 15.17 2.98
C ALA A 282 7.04 15.43 2.55
N ILE A 283 7.26 15.83 1.29
CA ILE A 283 8.59 16.23 0.79
C ILE A 283 9.05 17.51 1.48
N GLN A 284 8.17 18.50 1.65
CA GLN A 284 8.50 19.73 2.36
C GLN A 284 8.90 19.46 3.81
N ASP A 285 8.16 18.59 4.50
CA ASP A 285 8.48 18.16 5.88
C ASP A 285 9.84 17.47 5.93
N LEU A 286 10.10 16.52 5.00
CA LEU A 286 11.40 15.85 4.87
C LEU A 286 12.55 16.86 4.64
N LEU A 287 12.37 17.81 3.73
CA LEU A 287 13.39 18.81 3.40
C LEU A 287 13.65 19.77 4.58
N ASN A 288 12.62 20.13 5.33
CA ASN A 288 12.76 20.94 6.54
C ASN A 288 13.57 20.19 7.60
N THR A 289 13.23 18.93 7.86
CA THR A 289 13.98 18.09 8.82
C THR A 289 15.42 17.84 8.39
N ILE A 290 15.70 17.65 7.09
CA ILE A 290 17.08 17.46 6.62
C ILE A 290 17.95 18.71 6.84
N ARG A 291 17.34 19.91 6.76
CA ARG A 291 18.03 21.19 7.02
C ARG A 291 18.38 21.40 8.49
N GLU A 292 17.67 20.73 9.40
CA GLU A 292 18.00 20.72 10.82
C GLU A 292 19.25 19.85 11.04
N ASN A 293 20.34 20.48 11.50
CA ASN A 293 21.63 19.80 11.69
C ASN A 293 21.55 18.64 12.71
N ASP A 294 20.63 18.74 13.67
CA ASP A 294 20.48 17.77 14.77
C ASP A 294 19.33 16.78 14.55
N ALA A 295 18.77 16.70 13.34
CA ALA A 295 17.70 15.74 13.04
C ALA A 295 18.18 14.29 13.19
N ASP A 296 17.43 13.51 13.97
CA ASP A 296 17.65 12.08 14.18
C ASP A 296 17.50 11.30 12.86
N SER A 297 18.38 10.31 12.64
CA SER A 297 18.33 9.50 11.42
C SER A 297 17.05 8.68 11.32
N ASN A 298 16.47 8.26 12.45
CA ASN A 298 15.19 7.55 12.42
C ASN A 298 14.06 8.46 11.95
N THR A 299 14.04 9.72 12.39
CA THR A 299 13.05 10.70 11.93
C THR A 299 13.16 10.95 10.43
N ILE A 300 14.37 11.16 9.91
CA ILE A 300 14.61 11.31 8.47
C ILE A 300 14.15 10.06 7.71
N HIS A 301 14.50 8.87 8.20
CA HIS A 301 14.09 7.61 7.59
C HIS A 301 12.56 7.43 7.60
N SER A 302 11.90 7.74 8.71
CA SER A 302 10.43 7.69 8.80
C SER A 302 9.77 8.64 7.81
N LEU A 303 10.26 9.87 7.66
CA LEU A 303 9.74 10.83 6.68
C LEU A 303 9.96 10.36 5.24
N ILE A 304 11.11 9.72 4.94
CA ILE A 304 11.34 9.07 3.64
C ILE A 304 10.27 8.01 3.37
N LEU A 305 9.95 7.16 4.34
CA LEU A 305 8.90 6.14 4.19
C LEU A 305 7.52 6.76 3.97
N VAL A 306 7.22 7.90 4.60
CA VAL A 306 5.96 8.64 4.37
C VAL A 306 5.89 9.17 2.94
N VAL A 307 6.97 9.78 2.43
CA VAL A 307 7.05 10.24 1.02
C VAL A 307 6.83 9.08 0.05
N ILE A 308 7.49 7.94 0.30
CA ILE A 308 7.34 6.73 -0.52
C ILE A 308 5.89 6.22 -0.47
N GLY A 309 5.27 6.16 0.72
CA GLY A 309 3.89 5.71 0.88
C GLY A 309 2.89 6.56 0.09
N HIS A 310 3.01 7.88 0.16
CA HIS A 310 2.15 8.79 -0.62
C HIS A 310 2.42 8.67 -2.12
N THR A 311 3.68 8.52 -2.53
CA THR A 311 4.04 8.34 -3.95
C THR A 311 3.53 7.01 -4.51
N ASN A 312 3.59 5.92 -3.74
CA ASN A 312 3.00 4.64 -4.13
C ASN A 312 1.48 4.73 -4.28
N THR A 313 0.81 5.49 -3.41
CA THR A 313 -0.62 5.77 -3.54
C THR A 313 -0.92 6.51 -4.84
N LEU A 314 -0.08 7.48 -5.20
CA LEU A 314 -0.19 8.22 -6.47
C LEU A 314 -0.04 7.30 -7.68
N VAL A 315 0.99 6.45 -7.69
CA VAL A 315 1.24 5.48 -8.77
C VAL A 315 0.07 4.49 -8.92
N LEU A 316 -0.50 4.00 -7.81
CA LEU A 316 -1.64 3.08 -7.85
C LEU A 316 -2.92 3.75 -8.37
N GLN A 317 -3.23 4.96 -7.93
CA GLN A 317 -4.40 5.69 -8.41
C GLN A 317 -4.31 5.99 -9.90
N THR A 318 -3.12 6.35 -10.36
CA THR A 318 -2.88 6.72 -11.75
C THR A 318 -2.83 5.48 -12.66
N GLU A 319 -2.38 4.33 -12.14
CA GLU A 319 -2.58 3.03 -12.78
C GLU A 319 -4.05 2.70 -12.95
N HIS A 320 -4.86 2.88 -11.90
CA HIS A 320 -6.30 2.64 -11.98
C HIS A 320 -6.96 3.53 -13.03
N ILE A 321 -6.58 4.82 -13.11
CA ILE A 321 -7.07 5.73 -14.16
C ILE A 321 -6.65 5.26 -15.55
N GLY A 322 -5.40 4.83 -15.72
CA GLY A 322 -4.91 4.29 -17.00
C GLY A 322 -5.71 3.07 -17.47
N ARG A 323 -6.20 2.23 -16.56
CA ARG A 323 -7.07 1.09 -16.92
C ARG A 323 -8.44 1.54 -17.44
N ILE A 324 -8.93 2.70 -17.00
CA ILE A 324 -10.19 3.28 -17.46
C ILE A 324 -9.99 4.03 -18.80
N VAL A 325 -8.84 4.70 -18.95
CA VAL A 325 -8.51 5.54 -20.10
C VAL A 325 -7.19 5.08 -20.72
N VAL A 326 -7.28 4.18 -21.71
CA VAL A 326 -6.12 3.52 -22.34
C VAL A 326 -5.08 4.52 -22.87
N VAL A 327 -5.51 5.62 -23.48
CA VAL A 327 -4.61 6.65 -24.02
C VAL A 327 -3.75 7.30 -22.92
N LEU A 328 -4.31 7.50 -21.72
CA LEU A 328 -3.58 8.03 -20.57
C LEU A 328 -2.63 6.98 -19.96
N ALA A 329 -2.93 5.68 -20.10
CA ALA A 329 -2.10 4.61 -19.54
C ALA A 329 -0.68 4.62 -20.11
N GLU A 330 -0.56 4.87 -21.41
CA GLU A 330 0.71 4.90 -22.14
C GLU A 330 1.52 6.15 -21.78
N ALA A 331 0.90 7.33 -21.83
CA ALA A 331 1.54 8.60 -21.45
C ALA A 331 2.05 8.60 -20.00
N MET A 332 1.25 8.11 -19.05
CA MET A 332 1.63 8.04 -17.64
C MET A 332 2.53 6.84 -17.31
N GLY A 333 2.73 5.90 -18.23
CA GLY A 333 3.49 4.66 -17.97
C GLY A 333 4.95 4.93 -17.60
N SER A 334 5.62 5.77 -18.38
CA SER A 334 7.02 6.15 -18.16
C SER A 334 7.20 6.95 -16.87
N LEU A 335 6.28 7.88 -16.58
CA LEU A 335 6.29 8.69 -15.36
C LEU A 335 6.09 7.85 -14.10
N ARG A 336 5.16 6.89 -14.13
CA ARG A 336 4.95 5.94 -13.03
C ARG A 336 6.19 5.11 -12.77
N GLN A 337 6.83 4.60 -13.82
CA GLN A 337 8.06 3.81 -13.69
C GLN A 337 9.21 4.65 -13.12
N ALA A 338 9.34 5.91 -13.54
CA ALA A 338 10.32 6.84 -12.99
C ALA A 338 10.09 7.11 -11.50
N LEU A 339 8.84 7.36 -11.08
CA LEU A 339 8.47 7.53 -9.68
C LEU A 339 8.82 6.31 -8.83
N VAL A 340 8.52 5.10 -9.32
CA VAL A 340 8.91 3.86 -8.63
C VAL A 340 10.43 3.77 -8.47
N GLY A 341 11.19 4.07 -9.53
CA GLY A 341 12.66 4.09 -9.46
C GLY A 341 13.21 5.10 -8.45
N LEU A 342 12.63 6.30 -8.40
CA LEU A 342 12.98 7.33 -7.43
C LEU A 342 12.64 6.92 -5.98
N CYS A 343 11.49 6.26 -5.75
CA CYS A 343 11.14 5.70 -4.44
C CYS A 343 12.17 4.65 -3.97
N MET A 344 12.59 3.76 -4.87
CA MET A 344 13.62 2.75 -4.55
C MET A 344 14.97 3.41 -4.22
N SER A 345 15.37 4.43 -4.97
CA SER A 345 16.58 5.21 -4.69
C SER A 345 16.49 5.91 -3.33
N LEU A 346 15.38 6.59 -3.07
CA LEU A 346 15.13 7.31 -1.83
C LEU A 346 15.15 6.37 -0.62
N ARG A 347 14.58 5.16 -0.76
CA ARG A 347 14.65 4.13 0.27
C ARG A 347 16.08 3.69 0.54
N GLY A 348 16.85 3.39 -0.49
CA GLY A 348 18.26 3.01 -0.33
C GLY A 348 19.11 4.10 0.33
N LEU A 349 18.82 5.37 0.05
CA LEU A 349 19.42 6.51 0.75
C LEU A 349 18.95 6.60 2.21
N GLY A 350 17.68 6.31 2.47
CA GLY A 350 17.12 6.22 3.81
C GLY A 350 17.73 5.10 4.66
N GLU A 351 18.13 3.99 4.06
CA GLU A 351 18.88 2.94 4.78
C GLU A 351 20.32 3.40 5.06
N LYS A 352 20.98 4.07 4.11
CA LYS A 352 22.34 4.60 4.31
C LYS A 352 22.42 5.70 5.38
N ILE A 353 21.43 6.59 5.45
CA ILE A 353 21.44 7.70 6.43
C ILE A 353 21.30 7.19 7.88
N GLN A 354 20.71 6.02 8.10
CA GLN A 354 20.67 5.39 9.43
C GLN A 354 22.08 5.08 9.95
N PHE A 355 23.00 4.69 9.07
CA PHE A 355 24.39 4.38 9.43
C PHE A 355 25.31 5.61 9.41
N ALA A 356 24.91 6.69 8.74
CA ALA A 356 25.71 7.89 8.58
C ALA A 356 24.87 9.19 8.70
N PRO A 357 24.26 9.47 9.87
CA PRO A 357 23.30 10.56 10.09
C PRO A 357 23.82 11.96 9.71
N TYR A 358 25.11 12.19 9.91
CA TYR A 358 25.76 13.50 9.72
C TYR A 358 26.44 13.66 8.35
N ASN A 359 26.28 12.67 7.46
CA ASN A 359 26.88 12.76 6.12
C ASN A 359 26.09 13.76 5.25
N ARG A 360 26.71 14.92 4.99
CA ARG A 360 26.13 16.01 4.20
C ARG A 360 25.81 15.60 2.76
N ASP A 361 26.66 14.79 2.15
CA ASP A 361 26.46 14.34 0.76
C ASP A 361 25.25 13.43 0.65
N LEU A 362 25.05 12.51 1.61
CA LEU A 362 23.85 11.67 1.66
C LEU A 362 22.58 12.50 1.85
N ARG A 363 22.60 13.48 2.77
CA ARG A 363 21.48 14.41 2.98
C ARG A 363 21.14 15.20 1.71
N GLN A 364 22.15 15.66 0.98
CA GLN A 364 21.97 16.35 -0.29
C GLN A 364 21.40 15.43 -1.37
N GLN A 365 21.85 14.17 -1.45
CA GLN A 365 21.30 13.18 -2.38
C GLN A 365 19.82 12.88 -2.09
N ILE A 366 19.45 12.77 -0.81
CA ILE A 366 18.05 12.60 -0.39
C ILE A 366 17.22 13.80 -0.82
N ALA A 367 17.70 15.03 -0.58
CA ALA A 367 17.01 16.24 -0.98
C ALA A 367 16.80 16.32 -2.50
N ASN A 368 17.85 16.05 -3.28
CA ASN A 368 17.78 16.03 -4.75
C ASN A 368 16.77 14.99 -5.25
N THR A 369 16.81 13.78 -4.70
CA THR A 369 15.90 12.69 -5.08
C THR A 369 14.45 13.04 -4.71
N ALA A 370 14.22 13.68 -3.57
CA ALA A 370 12.89 14.15 -3.15
C ALA A 370 12.36 15.25 -4.11
N TYR A 371 13.21 16.17 -4.57
CA TYR A 371 12.81 17.14 -5.60
C TYR A 371 12.44 16.47 -6.93
N ASP A 372 13.19 15.43 -7.34
CA ASP A 372 12.85 14.67 -8.54
C ASP A 372 11.51 13.94 -8.40
N VAL A 373 11.19 13.41 -7.21
CA VAL A 373 9.86 12.83 -6.92
C VAL A 373 8.77 13.89 -7.09
N ALA A 374 8.93 15.07 -6.47
CA ALA A 374 7.96 16.16 -6.60
C ALA A 374 7.77 16.60 -8.06
N LYS A 375 8.86 16.70 -8.82
CA LYS A 375 8.84 17.03 -10.25
C LYS A 375 8.04 16.01 -11.06
N HIS A 376 8.29 14.72 -10.87
CA HIS A 376 7.58 13.67 -11.61
C HIS A 376 6.12 13.54 -11.17
N ALA A 377 5.81 13.73 -9.89
CA ALA A 377 4.44 13.76 -9.40
C ALA A 377 3.64 14.91 -10.04
N LYS A 378 4.25 16.09 -10.17
CA LYS A 378 3.65 17.23 -10.87
C LYS A 378 3.45 16.98 -12.36
N LEU A 379 4.44 16.39 -13.05
CA LEU A 379 4.30 16.02 -14.47
C LEU A 379 3.15 15.03 -14.66
N LEU A 380 3.00 14.08 -13.75
CA LEU A 380 1.91 13.11 -13.80
C LEU A 380 0.53 13.80 -13.65
N LEU A 381 0.41 14.75 -12.73
CA LEU A 381 -0.80 15.57 -12.61
C LEU A 381 -1.08 16.39 -13.88
N GLN A 382 -0.05 16.89 -14.57
CA GLN A 382 -0.20 17.63 -15.83
C GLN A 382 -0.70 16.75 -16.97
N GLU A 383 -0.21 15.51 -17.11
CA GLU A 383 -0.71 14.55 -18.11
C GLU A 383 -2.19 14.18 -17.89
N LEU A 384 -2.69 14.36 -16.66
CA LEU A 384 -4.09 14.12 -16.34
C LEU A 384 -5.00 15.31 -16.65
N GLN A 385 -4.49 16.53 -16.84
CA GLN A 385 -5.28 17.73 -17.08
C GLN A 385 -5.71 17.80 -18.54
#